data_AF-A0A2T4X6W1-F1
#
_entry.id   AF-A0A2T4X6W1-F1
#
_cell.length_a   1.000
_cell.length_b   1.000
_cell.length_c   1.000
_cell.angle_alpha   90.00
_cell.angle_beta   90.00
_cell.angle_gamma   90.00
#
_symmetry.space_group_name_H-M   'P 1'
#
loop_
_entity.id
_entity.type
_entity.pdbx_description
1 polymer ?
#
loop_
_entity_poly.entity_id
_entity_poly.type
_entity_poly.pdbx_seq_one_letter_code
_entity_poly.pdbx_strand_id
1 'polypeptide(L)'
;MTAIEKALRLPTEKAQILAIGQIVGQKIKGTDQFEYLTAAEKTFIYIDILEGAVGTGGFANFFYNSSGQFADEILAAYQTIGARHTAALLRSAIRLFPAAPVPKNLEQRQDILLAAPSYLDLWDDLDEAFHRCPDPIGALVIRFVVDHKGDFGFPLE
;
A
#
# COMPACT_ATOMS: atom_id res chain seq x y z
N MET A 1 17.93 -4.79 -21.96
CA MET A 1 17.19 -5.34 -20.81
C MET A 1 17.20 -4.29 -19.70
N THR A 2 16.02 -3.76 -19.36
CA THR A 2 15.87 -2.69 -18.37
C THR A 2 16.13 -3.18 -16.94
N ALA A 3 16.24 -2.26 -15.97
CA ALA A 3 16.39 -2.62 -14.55
C ALA A 3 15.19 -3.43 -14.04
N ILE A 4 13.97 -3.08 -14.45
CA ILE A 4 12.74 -3.80 -14.12
C ILE A 4 12.72 -5.20 -14.72
N GLU A 5 13.16 -5.35 -15.98
CA GLU A 5 13.25 -6.68 -16.60
C GLU A 5 14.27 -7.59 -15.88
N LYS A 6 15.34 -7.02 -15.30
CA LYS A 6 16.27 -7.76 -14.44
C LYS A 6 15.60 -8.15 -13.12
N ALA A 7 14.91 -7.21 -12.46
CA ALA A 7 14.22 -7.45 -11.20
C ALA A 7 13.18 -8.56 -11.32
N LEU A 8 12.37 -8.55 -12.39
CA LEU A 8 11.34 -9.56 -12.68
C LEU A 8 11.91 -10.96 -12.97
N ARG A 9 13.22 -11.11 -13.21
CA ARG A 9 13.87 -12.42 -13.42
C ARG A 9 14.47 -13.01 -12.14
N LEU A 10 14.36 -12.32 -11.00
CA LEU A 10 14.84 -12.84 -9.73
C LEU A 10 14.04 -14.10 -9.31
N PRO A 11 14.67 -15.03 -8.58
CA PRO A 11 14.16 -16.39 -8.42
C PRO A 11 12.95 -16.54 -7.49
N THR A 12 12.61 -15.50 -6.72
CA THR A 12 11.50 -15.54 -5.77
C THR A 12 10.68 -14.26 -5.82
N GLU A 13 9.39 -14.34 -5.51
CA GLU A 13 8.48 -13.18 -5.46
C GLU A 13 9.02 -12.08 -4.54
N LYS A 14 9.50 -12.48 -3.35
CA LYS A 14 10.11 -11.57 -2.39
C LYS A 14 11.33 -10.84 -2.98
N ALA A 15 12.21 -11.55 -3.69
CA ALA A 15 13.38 -10.93 -4.31
C ALA A 15 12.99 -9.98 -5.45
N GLN A 16 12.00 -10.36 -6.26
CA GLN A 16 11.44 -9.52 -7.32
C GLN A 16 10.87 -8.22 -6.75
N ILE A 17 9.96 -8.32 -5.77
CA ILE A 17 9.31 -7.16 -5.13
C ILE A 17 10.33 -6.24 -4.46
N LEU A 18 11.30 -6.81 -3.73
CA LEU A 18 12.36 -6.02 -3.10
C LEU A 18 13.19 -5.23 -4.14
N ALA A 19 13.56 -5.86 -5.25
CA ALA A 19 14.33 -5.20 -6.30
C ALA A 19 13.50 -4.13 -7.03
N ILE A 20 12.21 -4.37 -7.26
CA ILE A 20 11.30 -3.37 -7.84
C ILE A 20 11.19 -2.17 -6.89
N GLY A 21 11.00 -2.40 -5.59
CA GLY A 21 10.95 -1.34 -4.58
C GLY A 21 12.24 -0.51 -4.52
N GLN A 22 13.41 -1.15 -4.65
CA GLN A 22 14.68 -0.43 -4.75
C GLN A 22 14.76 0.47 -6.00
N ILE A 23 14.25 0.02 -7.14
CA ILE A 23 14.24 0.79 -8.39
C ILE A 23 13.32 2.00 -8.25
N VAL A 24 12.09 1.80 -7.78
CA VAL A 24 11.13 2.90 -7.59
C VAL A 24 11.61 3.87 -6.52
N GLY A 25 12.19 3.36 -5.43
CA GLY A 25 12.71 4.15 -4.32
C GLY A 25 13.79 5.16 -4.71
N GLN A 26 14.59 4.91 -5.76
CA GLN A 26 15.59 5.86 -6.26
C GLN A 26 14.98 7.18 -6.77
N LYS A 27 13.70 7.16 -7.14
CA LYS A 27 12.93 8.32 -7.64
C LYS A 27 12.33 9.15 -6.50
N ILE A 28 12.21 8.59 -5.30
CA ILE A 28 11.64 9.25 -4.13
C ILE A 28 12.75 10.06 -3.44
N LYS A 29 12.62 11.40 -3.44
CA LYS A 29 13.67 12.32 -2.94
C LYS A 29 13.48 12.74 -1.49
N GLY A 30 12.32 12.47 -0.92
CA GLY A 30 12.00 12.73 0.48
C GLY A 30 10.80 11.89 0.91
N THR A 31 10.57 11.83 2.21
CA THR A 31 9.40 11.17 2.78
C THR A 31 8.14 11.65 2.10
N ASP A 32 7.28 10.72 1.66
CA ASP A 32 5.97 10.99 1.06
C ASP A 32 5.99 11.78 -0.26
N GLN A 33 7.16 12.03 -0.86
CA GLN A 33 7.32 12.75 -2.14
C GLN A 33 7.23 11.81 -3.34
N PHE A 34 6.00 11.58 -3.81
CA PHE A 34 5.71 10.67 -4.92
C PHE A 34 5.45 11.40 -6.25
N GLU A 35 5.73 12.70 -6.36
CA GLU A 35 5.36 13.51 -7.53
C GLU A 35 6.03 13.04 -8.83
N TYR A 36 7.24 12.49 -8.71
CA TYR A 36 8.04 12.00 -9.84
C TYR A 36 7.78 10.54 -10.20
N LEU A 37 6.86 9.87 -9.50
CA LEU A 37 6.45 8.51 -9.79
C LEU A 37 5.35 8.48 -10.86
N THR A 38 5.41 7.50 -11.76
CA THR A 38 4.31 7.19 -12.66
C THR A 38 3.11 6.66 -11.87
N ALA A 39 1.93 6.60 -12.50
CA ALA A 39 0.74 6.03 -11.84
C ALA A 39 0.94 4.56 -11.43
N ALA A 40 1.66 3.78 -12.24
CA ALA A 40 1.96 2.39 -11.93
C ALA A 40 2.95 2.25 -10.77
N GLU A 41 3.98 3.10 -10.73
CA GLU A 41 4.93 3.14 -9.62
C GLU A 41 4.26 3.59 -8.30
N LYS A 42 3.34 4.56 -8.36
CA LYS A 42 2.53 4.93 -7.19
C LYS A 42 1.68 3.78 -6.69
N THR A 43 1.03 3.05 -7.59
CA THR A 43 0.25 1.85 -7.25
C THR A 43 1.10 0.84 -6.49
N PHE A 44 2.32 0.57 -6.97
CA PHE A 44 3.28 -0.30 -6.29
C PHE A 44 3.65 0.23 -4.90
N ILE A 45 4.02 1.50 -4.77
CA ILE A 45 4.45 2.11 -3.50
C ILE A 45 3.31 2.12 -2.46
N TYR A 46 2.09 2.42 -2.87
CA TYR A 46 0.95 2.39 -1.95
C TYR A 46 0.69 0.98 -1.38
N ILE A 47 0.86 -0.06 -2.20
CA ILE A 47 0.76 -1.44 -1.72
C ILE A 47 1.89 -1.74 -0.73
N ASP A 48 3.13 -1.39 -1.06
CA ASP A 48 4.32 -1.58 -0.21
C ASP A 48 4.20 -0.87 1.15
N ILE A 49 3.63 0.34 1.17
CA ILE A 49 3.36 1.11 2.40
C ILE A 49 2.42 0.35 3.33
N LEU A 50 1.31 -0.20 2.82
CA LEU A 50 0.36 -0.92 3.68
C LEU A 50 0.96 -2.24 4.18
N GLU A 51 1.60 -3.01 3.30
CA GLU A 51 2.24 -4.29 3.66
C GLU A 51 3.29 -4.08 4.76
N GLY A 52 4.09 -3.02 4.68
CA GLY A 52 5.05 -2.65 5.72
C GLY A 52 4.40 -2.19 7.03
N ALA A 53 3.33 -1.40 6.95
CA ALA A 53 2.64 -0.87 8.13
C ALA A 53 1.86 -1.93 8.90
N VAL A 54 1.09 -2.77 8.21
CA VAL A 54 0.30 -3.83 8.84
C VAL A 54 1.21 -4.92 9.41
N GLY A 55 2.29 -5.26 8.69
CA GLY A 55 3.29 -6.22 9.18
C GLY A 55 4.01 -5.81 10.47
N THR A 56 3.91 -4.53 10.88
CA THR A 56 4.54 -4.01 12.10
C THR A 56 3.56 -3.69 13.23
N GLY A 57 2.26 -3.54 12.96
CA GLY A 57 1.30 -3.20 14.02
C GLY A 57 -0.19 -3.10 13.63
N GLY A 58 -0.61 -3.67 12.51
CA GLY A 58 -2.04 -3.68 12.14
C GLY A 58 -2.60 -2.37 11.59
N PHE A 59 -3.90 -2.35 11.32
CA PHE A 59 -4.62 -1.21 10.75
C PHE A 59 -4.65 0.00 11.68
N ALA A 60 -4.88 -0.20 12.99
CA ALA A 60 -4.92 0.91 13.94
C ALA A 60 -3.59 1.68 13.94
N ASN A 61 -2.46 0.95 13.95
CA ASN A 61 -1.13 1.54 13.85
C ASN A 61 -0.91 2.23 12.49
N PHE A 62 -1.37 1.63 11.39
CA PHE A 62 -1.31 2.26 10.07
C PHE A 62 -2.03 3.62 10.04
N PHE A 63 -3.27 3.69 10.54
CA PHE A 63 -4.06 4.92 10.53
C PHE A 63 -3.53 6.00 11.49
N TYR A 64 -3.00 5.58 12.64
CA TYR A 64 -2.44 6.46 13.66
C TYR A 64 -1.15 7.17 13.20
N ASN A 65 -0.36 6.51 12.35
CA ASN A 65 0.91 7.03 11.86
C ASN A 65 0.76 7.82 10.55
N SER A 66 1.87 8.37 10.05
CA SER A 66 1.91 9.16 8.83
C SER A 66 1.36 8.40 7.61
N SER A 67 1.63 7.10 7.50
CA SER A 67 1.16 6.23 6.40
C SER A 67 -0.35 6.25 6.22
N GLY A 68 -1.11 6.43 7.30
CA GLY A 68 -2.58 6.52 7.27
C GLY A 68 -3.11 7.63 6.37
N GLN A 69 -2.28 8.62 6.02
CA GLN A 69 -2.67 9.67 5.07
C GLN A 69 -2.94 9.10 3.67
N PHE A 70 -2.43 7.92 3.33
CA PHE A 70 -2.59 7.33 2.00
C PHE A 70 -3.75 6.33 1.91
N ALA A 71 -4.64 6.25 2.91
CA ALA A 71 -5.65 5.20 2.98
C ALA A 71 -6.52 5.07 1.71
N ASP A 72 -7.01 6.19 1.17
CA ASP A 72 -7.83 6.18 -0.04
C ASP A 72 -7.04 5.79 -1.30
N GLU A 73 -5.79 6.26 -1.44
CA GLU A 73 -4.90 5.89 -2.55
C GLU A 73 -4.49 4.41 -2.48
N ILE A 74 -4.24 3.91 -1.28
CA ILE A 74 -3.96 2.49 -1.03
C ILE A 74 -5.18 1.65 -1.40
N LEU A 75 -6.39 2.06 -1.00
CA LEU A 75 -7.60 1.37 -1.42
C LEU A 75 -7.71 1.29 -2.95
N ALA A 76 -7.46 2.40 -3.65
CA ALA A 76 -7.46 2.42 -5.10
C ALA A 76 -6.36 1.50 -5.70
N ALA A 77 -5.18 1.42 -5.09
CA ALA A 77 -4.09 0.56 -5.53
C ALA A 77 -4.44 -0.93 -5.40
N TYR A 78 -4.99 -1.37 -4.26
CA TYR A 78 -5.44 -2.75 -4.07
C TYR A 78 -6.58 -3.12 -5.04
N GLN A 79 -7.50 -2.19 -5.32
CA GLN A 79 -8.52 -2.38 -6.36
C GLN A 79 -7.89 -2.53 -7.75
N THR A 80 -6.86 -1.75 -8.06
CA THR A 80 -6.16 -1.75 -9.35
C THR A 80 -5.47 -3.08 -9.63
N ILE A 81 -4.81 -3.68 -8.62
CA ILE A 81 -4.17 -4.99 -8.78
C ILE A 81 -5.15 -6.17 -8.66
N GLY A 82 -6.44 -5.90 -8.42
CA GLY A 82 -7.47 -6.92 -8.30
C GLY A 82 -7.50 -7.69 -6.98
N ALA A 83 -6.85 -7.20 -5.93
CA ALA A 83 -6.87 -7.77 -4.59
C ALA A 83 -8.21 -7.43 -3.88
N ARG A 84 -9.26 -8.14 -4.27
CA ARG A 84 -10.65 -7.82 -3.91
C ARG A 84 -10.95 -7.99 -2.42
N HIS A 85 -10.38 -9.01 -1.78
CA HIS A 85 -10.61 -9.28 -0.37
C HIS A 85 -9.88 -8.24 0.49
N THR A 86 -8.61 -7.96 0.19
CA THR A 86 -7.85 -6.92 0.88
C THR A 86 -8.47 -5.54 0.69
N ALA A 87 -8.91 -5.20 -0.52
CA ALA A 87 -9.63 -3.95 -0.78
C ALA A 87 -10.96 -3.85 -0.03
N ALA A 88 -11.65 -4.97 0.21
CA ALA A 88 -12.87 -4.99 1.00
C ALA A 88 -12.58 -4.74 2.49
N LEU A 89 -11.54 -5.37 3.04
CA LEU A 89 -11.12 -5.15 4.43
C LEU A 89 -10.67 -3.71 4.68
N LEU A 90 -9.82 -3.17 3.81
CA LEU A 90 -9.38 -1.78 3.91
C LEU A 90 -10.55 -0.80 3.77
N ARG A 91 -11.55 -1.10 2.95
CA ARG A 91 -12.79 -0.29 2.87
C ARG A 91 -13.58 -0.34 4.18
N SER A 92 -13.68 -1.50 4.82
CA SER A 92 -14.34 -1.62 6.13
C SER A 92 -13.59 -0.83 7.19
N ALA A 93 -12.26 -0.88 7.19
CA ALA A 93 -11.39 -0.08 8.04
C ALA A 93 -11.58 1.43 7.83
N ILE A 94 -11.59 1.89 6.58
CA ILE A 94 -11.84 3.30 6.22
C ILE A 94 -13.22 3.78 6.69
N ARG A 95 -14.24 2.92 6.68
CA ARG A 95 -15.60 3.26 7.13
C ARG A 95 -15.73 3.53 8.63
N LEU A 96 -14.70 3.21 9.42
CA LEU A 96 -14.64 3.58 10.84
C LEU A 96 -14.35 5.08 11.04
N PHE A 97 -13.88 5.77 10.00
CA PHE A 97 -13.76 7.23 10.02
C PHE A 97 -15.13 7.90 9.80
N PRO A 98 -15.40 9.04 10.47
CA PRO A 98 -16.69 9.71 10.42
C PRO A 98 -17.01 10.35 9.06
N ALA A 99 -16.01 10.57 8.22
CA ALA A 99 -16.15 11.15 6.89
C ALA A 99 -15.09 10.60 5.93
N ALA A 100 -15.41 10.62 4.63
CA ALA A 100 -14.47 10.33 3.56
C ALA A 100 -14.08 11.63 2.81
N PRO A 101 -12.85 11.73 2.27
CA PRO A 101 -11.75 10.79 2.41
C PRO A 101 -11.18 10.77 3.85
N VAL A 102 -10.34 9.77 4.15
CA VAL A 102 -9.61 9.75 5.42
C VAL A 102 -8.75 11.02 5.50
N PRO A 103 -8.76 11.78 6.62
CA PRO A 103 -8.00 13.01 6.71
C PRO A 103 -6.52 12.82 6.44
N LYS A 104 -5.90 13.70 5.65
CA LYS A 104 -4.44 13.68 5.42
C LYS A 104 -3.65 14.21 6.62
N ASN A 105 -4.25 15.12 7.39
CA ASN A 105 -3.63 15.69 8.58
C ASN A 105 -3.49 14.63 9.70
N LEU A 106 -2.28 14.53 10.27
CA LEU A 106 -1.94 13.52 11.27
C LEU A 106 -2.74 13.71 12.57
N GLU A 107 -2.73 14.92 13.13
CA GLU A 107 -3.41 15.24 14.40
C GLU A 107 -4.92 14.96 14.27
N GLN A 108 -5.53 15.39 13.17
CA GLN A 108 -6.95 15.14 12.91
C GLN A 108 -7.29 13.64 12.87
N ARG A 109 -6.45 12.80 12.26
CA ARG A 109 -6.65 11.34 12.29
C ARG A 109 -6.51 10.78 13.70
N GLN A 110 -5.49 11.21 14.43
CA GLN A 110 -5.24 10.74 15.80
C GLN A 110 -6.38 11.11 16.73
N ASP A 111 -6.90 12.34 16.64
CA ASP A 111 -8.06 12.79 17.41
C ASP A 111 -9.30 11.92 17.14
N ILE A 112 -9.56 11.59 15.86
CA ILE A 112 -10.67 10.69 15.49
C ILE A 112 -10.48 9.30 16.09
N LEU A 113 -9.28 8.73 16.01
CA LEU A 113 -8.98 7.39 16.53
C LEU A 113 -9.10 7.34 18.06
N LEU A 114 -8.60 8.36 18.76
CA LEU A 114 -8.64 8.43 20.22
C LEU A 114 -10.04 8.74 20.76
N ALA A 115 -10.86 9.47 20.01
CA ALA A 115 -12.25 9.77 20.38
C ALA A 115 -13.20 8.56 20.23
N ALA A 116 -12.74 7.46 19.62
CA ALA A 116 -13.56 6.28 19.34
C ALA A 116 -12.98 4.99 19.95
N PRO A 117 -12.85 4.90 21.28
CA PRO A 117 -12.31 3.71 21.96
C PRO A 117 -13.17 2.44 21.78
N SER A 118 -14.43 2.59 21.36
CA SER A 118 -15.35 1.48 21.06
C SER A 118 -14.99 0.70 19.79
N TYR A 119 -13.95 1.08 19.06
CA TYR A 119 -13.53 0.39 17.83
C TYR A 119 -12.34 -0.56 18.03
N LEU A 120 -11.78 -0.68 19.23
CA LEU A 120 -10.64 -1.58 19.49
C LEU A 120 -10.93 -3.02 19.02
N ASP A 121 -12.07 -3.58 19.42
CA ASP A 121 -12.48 -4.92 18.98
C ASP A 121 -12.66 -5.03 17.45
N LEU A 122 -13.14 -3.96 16.80
CA LEU A 122 -13.32 -3.93 15.34
C LEU A 122 -11.98 -3.89 14.60
N TRP A 123 -10.98 -3.20 15.15
CA TRP A 123 -9.63 -3.15 14.58
C TRP A 123 -8.96 -4.51 14.69
N ASP A 124 -9.08 -5.18 15.83
CA ASP A 124 -8.54 -6.52 16.05
C ASP A 124 -9.17 -7.54 15.08
N ASP A 125 -10.50 -7.50 14.91
CA ASP A 125 -11.22 -8.34 13.94
C ASP A 125 -10.74 -8.12 12.50
N LEU A 126 -10.47 -6.86 12.12
CA LEU A 126 -9.97 -6.50 10.80
C LEU A 126 -8.54 -6.97 10.57
N ASP A 127 -7.68 -6.87 11.59
CA ASP A 127 -6.29 -7.34 11.53
C ASP A 127 -6.24 -8.88 11.42
N GLU A 128 -7.06 -9.60 12.20
CA GLU A 128 -7.19 -11.06 12.07
C GLU A 128 -7.69 -11.46 10.68
N ALA A 129 -8.68 -10.74 10.15
CA ALA A 129 -9.20 -10.99 8.81
C ALA A 129 -8.18 -10.68 7.72
N PHE A 130 -7.35 -9.65 7.88
CA PHE A 130 -6.26 -9.32 6.96
C PHE A 130 -5.19 -10.41 6.94
N HIS A 131 -4.78 -10.90 8.11
CA HIS A 131 -3.83 -12.00 8.21
C HIS A 131 -4.33 -13.30 7.56
N ARG A 132 -5.65 -13.51 7.53
CA ARG A 132 -6.30 -14.65 6.86
C ARG A 132 -6.67 -14.37 5.41
N CYS A 133 -6.39 -13.18 4.88
CA CYS A 133 -6.80 -12.80 3.55
C CYS A 133 -6.16 -13.74 2.51
N PRO A 134 -6.95 -14.34 1.61
CA PRO A 134 -6.43 -15.31 0.64
C PRO A 134 -5.81 -14.64 -0.59
N ASP A 135 -5.86 -13.31 -0.71
CA ASP A 135 -5.35 -12.61 -1.89
C ASP A 135 -3.82 -12.82 -2.00
N PRO A 136 -3.32 -13.35 -3.14
CA PRO A 136 -1.89 -13.59 -3.33
C PRO A 136 -1.19 -12.28 -3.71
N ILE A 137 -1.05 -11.36 -2.75
CA ILE A 137 -0.60 -9.97 -2.98
C ILE A 137 0.71 -9.93 -3.78
N GLY A 138 1.70 -10.75 -3.42
CA GLY A 138 2.97 -10.81 -4.13
C GLY A 138 2.82 -11.13 -5.62
N ALA A 139 2.07 -12.18 -5.95
CA ALA A 139 1.80 -12.58 -7.32
C ALA A 139 0.99 -11.52 -8.09
N LEU A 140 0.00 -10.88 -7.44
CA LEU A 140 -0.80 -9.82 -8.05
C LEU A 140 0.05 -8.58 -8.38
N VAL A 141 0.92 -8.15 -7.46
CA VAL A 141 1.86 -7.05 -7.67
C VAL A 141 2.81 -7.36 -8.81
N ILE A 142 3.40 -8.56 -8.85
CA ILE A 142 4.33 -8.96 -9.92
C ILE A 142 3.59 -8.97 -11.27
N ARG A 143 2.38 -9.51 -11.32
CA ARG A 143 1.57 -9.52 -12.54
C ARG A 143 1.30 -8.10 -13.03
N PHE A 144 0.90 -7.20 -12.13
CA PHE A 144 0.69 -5.79 -12.43
C PHE A 144 1.96 -5.14 -13.00
N VAL A 145 3.12 -5.34 -12.38
CA VAL A 145 4.40 -4.78 -12.86
C VAL A 145 4.77 -5.35 -14.24
N VAL A 146 4.50 -6.62 -14.51
CA VAL A 146 4.72 -7.22 -15.85
C VAL A 146 3.87 -6.53 -16.92
N ASP A 147 2.58 -6.33 -16.63
CA ASP A 147 1.64 -5.70 -17.56
C ASP A 147 1.95 -4.20 -17.78
N HIS A 148 2.61 -3.56 -16.82
CA HIS A 148 2.97 -2.13 -16.81
C HIS A 148 4.48 -1.86 -16.93
N LYS A 149 5.29 -2.82 -17.38
CA LYS A 149 6.76 -2.74 -17.33
C LYS A 149 7.38 -1.47 -17.95
N GLY A 150 6.71 -0.86 -18.94
CA GLY A 150 7.14 0.37 -19.59
C GLY A 150 6.96 1.63 -18.74
N ASP A 151 6.10 1.55 -17.72
CA ASP A 151 5.80 2.63 -16.78
C ASP A 151 6.74 2.64 -15.56
N PHE A 152 7.61 1.63 -15.43
CA PHE A 152 8.53 1.50 -14.31
C PHE A 152 9.98 1.77 -14.73
N GLY A 153 10.66 2.61 -13.93
CA GLY A 153 12.06 2.97 -14.11
C GLY A 153 12.26 4.42 -14.54
N PHE A 154 13.47 4.74 -14.98
CA PHE A 154 13.80 6.03 -15.57
C PHE A 154 13.55 5.98 -17.08
N PRO A 155 13.13 7.09 -17.71
CA PRO A 155 13.14 7.20 -19.16
C PRO A 155 14.50 6.75 -19.70
N LEU A 156 14.49 5.94 -20.77
CA LEU A 156 15.73 5.59 -21.46
C LEU A 156 16.33 6.90 -22.01
N GLU A 157 17.56 7.22 -21.59
CA GLU A 157 18.39 8.25 -22.22
C GLU A 157 18.68 7.91 -23.69
#